data_AF-A0A965TR15-F1
#
_entry.id   AF-A0A965TR15-F1
#
_cell.length_a   1.000
_cell.length_b   1.000
_cell.length_c   1.000
_cell.angle_alpha   90.00
_cell.angle_beta   90.00
_cell.angle_gamma   90.00
#
_symmetry.space_group_name_H-M   'P 1'
#
loop_
_entity.id
_entity.type
_entity.pdbx_description
1 polymer ?
#
loop_
_entity_poly.entity_id
_entity_poly.type
_entity_poly.pdbx_seq_one_letter_code
_entity_poly.pdbx_strand_id
1 'polypeptide(L)'
;MTVRARVRLPLVVLLLATLLVLMTACTQPALTRSTTAPVVTESGKYLSSSALAQQLALAIGGNLDIQTAFQTIPERQRESVTADQFQRYVLLLRKGVPGRIVSLVAMNDNQIETVRQQVLDRLPGQQELTARTIGFWLNIRDSGIIGDRIELYCQMDEEGIAYLDSSWISQILLLDDFTNLYFDAIDRQDVDSLSELLRHSIPDDLARQAISSRLVWFYRNQVETETAGFRLQTIRIDGLSFAEKLLTSVSPGNSMTRTIELIPQADGTFLVDDLLPSELNLTDTDILLDDAPVLRIGGDTNSALVTLYSVPFEVITGKPVLHDDSNCSLLESGKSLIQLRYEGLELTVEGDCYNNHSRWRGRVLSVRLTSDKFSLGTGLKVGMPASTLYAQYPFISVGDKVAIGQMESGEVALSAEIENGVVTSLRLMMQDA
;
A
#
# COMPACT_ATOMS: atom_id res chain seq x y z
N MET A 1 79.81 20.96 -34.87
CA MET A 1 78.53 20.45 -35.43
C MET A 1 77.55 20.24 -34.28
N THR A 2 76.38 20.83 -34.47
CA THR A 2 75.23 21.00 -33.56
C THR A 2 74.59 19.70 -33.09
N VAL A 3 74.04 19.66 -31.86
CA VAL A 3 72.60 19.39 -31.62
C VAL A 3 72.17 20.07 -30.30
N ARG A 4 71.12 20.91 -30.41
CA ARG A 4 70.33 21.47 -29.30
C ARG A 4 69.35 20.40 -28.79
N ALA A 5 69.33 20.12 -27.49
CA ALA A 5 68.26 19.35 -26.86
C ALA A 5 67.08 20.28 -26.51
N ARG A 6 65.94 20.12 -27.21
CA ARG A 6 64.67 20.76 -26.88
C ARG A 6 63.96 19.94 -25.81
N VAL A 7 63.72 20.54 -24.65
CA VAL A 7 62.80 20.05 -23.62
C VAL A 7 61.37 20.11 -24.18
N ARG A 8 60.74 18.95 -24.37
CA ARG A 8 59.30 18.84 -24.60
C ARG A 8 58.65 18.51 -23.27
N LEU A 9 58.06 19.51 -22.61
CA LEU A 9 57.10 19.30 -21.53
C LEU A 9 55.84 18.66 -22.17
N PRO A 10 55.35 17.50 -21.69
CA PRO A 10 54.30 16.80 -22.40
C PRO A 10 52.94 17.46 -22.14
N LEU A 11 52.20 17.64 -23.24
CA LEU A 11 50.79 18.03 -23.34
C LEU A 11 49.88 17.33 -22.31
N VAL A 12 50.30 16.18 -21.80
CA VAL A 12 49.65 15.36 -20.77
C VAL A 12 49.48 16.10 -19.44
N VAL A 13 50.44 16.95 -19.03
CA VAL A 13 50.32 17.70 -17.76
C VAL A 13 49.28 18.82 -17.87
N LEU A 14 49.14 19.42 -19.05
CA LEU A 14 48.12 20.45 -19.32
C LEU A 14 46.71 19.84 -19.41
N LEU A 15 46.61 18.62 -19.96
CA LEU A 15 45.35 17.85 -20.04
C LEU A 15 44.90 17.32 -18.67
N LEU A 16 45.84 16.92 -17.80
CA LEU A 16 45.50 16.52 -16.42
C LEU A 16 45.02 17.72 -15.59
N ALA A 17 45.64 18.89 -15.75
CA ALA A 17 45.24 20.10 -15.03
C ALA A 17 43.85 20.60 -15.45
N THR A 18 43.50 20.47 -16.74
CA THR A 18 42.15 20.84 -17.23
C THR A 18 41.08 19.84 -16.82
N LEU A 19 41.39 18.54 -16.76
CA LEU A 19 40.45 17.53 -16.25
C LEU A 19 40.18 17.69 -14.74
N LEU A 20 41.17 18.14 -13.95
CA LEU A 20 41.02 18.39 -12.51
C LEU A 20 40.15 19.63 -12.23
N VAL A 21 40.19 20.64 -13.10
CA VAL A 21 39.35 21.85 -13.01
C VAL A 21 37.92 21.58 -13.48
N LEU A 22 37.71 20.66 -14.43
CA LEU A 22 36.36 20.24 -14.86
C LEU A 22 35.68 19.30 -13.84
N MET A 23 36.43 18.45 -13.14
CA MET A 23 35.89 17.59 -12.08
C MET A 23 35.55 18.33 -10.78
N THR A 24 36.06 19.55 -10.58
CA THR A 24 35.70 20.42 -9.45
C THR A 24 34.50 21.33 -9.76
N ALA A 25 34.05 21.42 -11.02
CA ALA A 25 32.93 22.26 -11.44
C ALA A 25 31.55 21.56 -11.48
N CYS A 26 31.47 20.25 -11.18
CA CYS A 26 30.22 19.47 -11.14
C CYS A 26 29.86 18.97 -9.74
N THR A 27 30.18 19.74 -8.70
CA THR A 27 29.54 19.59 -7.39
C THR A 27 28.62 20.78 -7.17
N GLN A 28 27.36 20.65 -7.60
CA GLN A 28 26.31 21.54 -7.08
C GLN A 28 26.33 21.45 -5.54
N PRO A 29 26.10 22.57 -4.85
CA PRO A 29 26.22 22.61 -3.41
C PRO A 29 25.14 21.69 -2.86
N ALA A 30 25.57 20.65 -2.15
CA ALA A 30 24.76 20.12 -1.08
C ALA A 30 24.37 21.31 -0.17
N LEU A 31 23.23 21.27 0.53
CA LEU A 31 22.89 22.23 1.59
C LEU A 31 23.99 22.17 2.66
N THR A 32 25.14 22.77 2.41
CA THR A 32 26.21 23.04 3.36
C THR A 32 25.64 24.06 4.33
N ARG A 33 26.27 24.21 5.50
CA ARG A 33 26.03 25.35 6.40
C ARG A 33 26.19 26.64 5.60
N SER A 34 25.13 27.06 4.94
CA SER A 34 25.11 28.33 4.25
C SER A 34 24.81 29.33 5.35
N THR A 35 25.84 30.03 5.78
CA THR A 35 25.75 31.31 6.49
C THR A 35 25.10 32.40 5.64
N THR A 36 24.38 32.06 4.57
CA THR A 36 23.44 32.97 3.93
C THR A 36 22.25 33.11 4.85
N ALA A 37 22.17 34.28 5.49
CA ALA A 37 20.97 34.75 6.15
C ALA A 37 19.73 34.43 5.27
N PRO A 38 18.60 34.02 5.89
CA PRO A 38 17.38 33.72 5.14
C PRO A 38 17.06 34.91 4.23
N VAL A 39 16.66 34.62 2.98
CA VAL A 39 16.19 35.66 2.05
C VAL A 39 14.86 36.19 2.58
N VAL A 40 14.97 37.29 3.33
CA VAL A 40 13.84 38.02 3.90
C VAL A 40 13.06 38.67 2.76
N THR A 41 11.72 38.74 2.89
CA THR A 41 10.87 39.48 1.93
C THR A 41 11.35 40.93 1.80
N GLU A 42 10.95 41.63 0.73
CA GLU A 42 11.29 43.05 0.49
C GLU A 42 10.97 43.99 1.67
N SER A 43 10.15 43.55 2.64
CA SER A 43 9.80 44.27 3.87
C SER A 43 10.75 44.03 5.06
N GLY A 44 11.70 43.09 4.99
CA GLY A 44 12.60 42.76 6.11
C GLY A 44 11.92 42.11 7.33
N LYS A 45 10.59 41.93 7.32
CA LYS A 45 9.79 41.55 8.50
C LYS A 45 9.34 40.09 8.51
N TYR A 46 9.17 39.50 7.33
CA TYR A 46 8.68 38.13 7.15
C TYR A 46 9.57 37.32 6.21
N LEU A 47 9.62 36.01 6.43
CA LEU A 47 10.21 35.04 5.52
C LEU A 47 9.30 34.83 4.31
N SER A 48 9.90 34.72 3.12
CA SER A 48 9.18 34.20 1.95
C SER A 48 8.76 32.74 2.18
N SER A 49 7.82 32.22 1.39
CA SER A 49 7.41 30.80 1.46
C SER A 49 8.60 29.85 1.31
N SER A 50 9.49 30.10 0.35
CA SER A 50 10.72 29.33 0.16
C SER A 50 11.68 29.45 1.34
N ALA A 51 11.82 30.63 1.95
CA ALA A 51 12.67 30.82 3.12
C ALA A 51 12.11 30.12 4.36
N LEU A 52 10.79 30.11 4.55
CA LEU A 52 10.11 29.35 5.61
C LEU A 52 10.32 27.84 5.42
N ALA A 53 10.06 27.33 4.21
CA ALA A 53 10.31 25.94 3.85
C ALA A 53 11.79 25.54 4.00
N GLN A 54 12.72 26.47 3.74
CA GLN A 54 14.15 26.27 3.97
C GLN A 54 14.50 26.15 5.47
N GLN A 55 13.89 26.97 6.35
CA GLN A 55 14.09 26.82 7.80
C GLN A 55 13.63 25.45 8.29
N LEU A 56 12.46 25.00 7.81
CA LEU A 56 11.95 23.65 8.06
C LEU A 56 12.93 22.58 7.54
N ALA A 57 13.38 22.69 6.29
CA ALA A 57 14.34 21.74 5.70
C ALA A 57 15.66 21.66 6.50
N LEU A 58 16.16 22.78 7.00
CA LEU A 58 17.37 22.82 7.84
C LEU A 58 17.16 22.14 9.19
N ALA A 59 16.00 22.34 9.82
CA ALA A 59 15.63 21.68 11.07
C ALA A 59 15.44 20.17 10.87
N ILE A 60 14.73 19.76 9.82
CA ILE A 60 14.52 18.35 9.45
C ILE A 60 15.88 17.69 9.18
N GLY A 61 16.72 18.28 8.33
CA GLY A 61 18.04 17.72 8.01
C GLY A 61 19.07 17.75 9.14
N GLY A 62 18.73 18.26 10.33
CA GLY A 62 19.63 18.34 11.49
C GLY A 62 20.74 19.39 11.35
N ASN A 63 20.66 20.25 10.34
CA ASN A 63 21.65 21.31 10.09
C ASN A 63 21.45 22.52 11.00
N LEU A 64 20.22 22.68 11.52
CA LEU A 64 19.85 23.68 12.49
C LEU A 64 19.14 22.99 13.66
N ASP A 65 19.48 23.38 14.88
CA ASP A 65 18.75 22.93 16.07
C ASP A 65 17.27 23.32 15.96
N ILE A 66 16.37 22.44 16.39
CA ILE A 66 14.92 22.60 16.18
C ILE A 66 14.39 23.85 16.89
N GLN A 67 14.81 24.07 18.14
CA GLN A 67 14.37 25.23 18.92
C GLN A 67 14.89 26.53 18.31
N THR A 68 16.15 26.50 17.85
CA THR A 68 16.74 27.62 17.12
C THR A 68 15.98 27.92 15.83
N ALA A 69 15.63 26.89 15.04
CA ALA A 69 14.84 27.04 13.81
C ALA A 69 13.43 27.60 14.07
N PHE A 70 12.81 27.21 15.18
CA PHE A 70 11.51 27.76 15.57
C PHE A 70 11.61 29.25 15.92
N GLN A 71 12.65 29.65 16.64
CA GLN A 71 12.88 31.04 17.06
C GLN A 71 13.25 31.98 15.90
N THR A 72 13.86 31.46 14.82
CA THR A 72 14.19 32.26 13.63
C THR A 72 12.98 32.54 12.74
N ILE A 73 11.87 31.80 12.93
CA ILE A 73 10.61 32.08 12.23
C ILE A 73 9.91 33.26 12.92
N PRO A 74 9.56 34.33 12.18
CA PRO A 74 8.83 35.49 12.72
C PRO A 74 7.52 35.08 13.38
N GLU A 75 7.16 35.74 14.49
CA GLU A 75 6.00 35.40 15.32
C GLU A 75 4.71 35.28 14.51
N ARG A 76 4.41 36.24 13.62
CA ARG A 76 3.23 36.19 12.73
C ARG A 76 3.14 34.92 11.87
N GLN A 77 4.27 34.31 11.51
CA GLN A 77 4.31 33.12 10.66
C GLN A 77 4.26 31.80 11.45
N ARG A 78 4.27 31.87 12.78
CA ARG A 78 4.18 30.72 13.69
C ARG A 78 3.21 30.96 14.86
N GLU A 79 2.38 32.00 14.79
CA GLU A 79 1.60 32.51 15.93
C GLU A 79 0.70 31.44 16.53
N SER A 80 0.09 30.61 15.69
CA SER A 80 -0.79 29.52 16.12
C SER A 80 -0.05 28.25 16.56
N VAL A 81 1.26 28.13 16.30
CA VAL A 81 2.02 26.89 16.50
C VAL A 81 2.94 27.03 17.70
N THR A 82 2.83 26.10 18.65
CA THR A 82 3.72 26.06 19.81
C THR A 82 5.08 25.45 19.47
N ALA A 83 6.10 25.75 20.29
CA ALA A 83 7.43 25.17 20.13
C ALA A 83 7.43 23.63 20.24
N ASP A 84 6.56 23.07 21.09
CA ASP A 84 6.39 21.62 21.24
C ASP A 84 5.78 20.98 19.99
N GLN A 85 4.67 21.54 19.47
CA GLN A 85 4.08 21.07 18.21
C GLN A 85 5.08 21.12 17.06
N PHE A 86 5.83 22.21 16.94
CA PHE A 86 6.86 22.34 15.94
C PHE A 86 7.94 21.27 16.09
N GLN A 87 8.40 21.02 17.32
CA GLN A 87 9.42 20.02 17.60
C GLN A 87 8.94 18.61 17.24
N ARG A 88 7.74 18.22 17.67
CA ARG A 88 7.15 16.91 17.35
C ARG A 88 6.99 16.73 15.84
N TYR A 89 6.51 17.77 15.15
CA TYR A 89 6.32 17.74 13.69
C TYR A 89 7.64 17.58 12.94
N VAL A 90 8.69 18.30 13.34
CA VAL A 90 10.03 18.16 12.73
C VAL A 90 10.63 16.78 13.02
N LEU A 91 10.45 16.23 14.22
CA LEU A 91 10.92 14.88 14.56
C LEU A 91 10.20 13.79 13.75
N LEU A 92 8.90 13.96 13.48
CA LEU A 92 8.16 13.08 12.58
C LEU A 92 8.71 13.16 11.15
N LEU A 93 8.85 14.37 10.60
CA LEU A 93 9.40 14.59 9.26
C LEU A 93 10.80 13.98 9.08
N ARG A 94 11.62 13.96 10.14
CA ARG A 94 12.93 13.30 10.13
C ARG A 94 12.85 11.81 9.85
N LYS A 95 11.78 11.11 10.26
CA LYS A 95 11.57 9.69 9.94
C LYS A 95 11.51 9.42 8.42
N GLY A 96 11.21 10.44 7.60
CA GLY A 96 11.16 10.33 6.15
C GLY A 96 12.44 10.68 5.41
N VAL A 97 13.48 11.11 6.14
CA VAL A 97 14.75 11.57 5.59
C VAL A 97 15.88 10.62 6.00
N PRO A 98 16.05 9.46 5.33
CA PRO A 98 17.10 8.48 5.68
C PRO A 98 18.51 8.94 5.35
N GLY A 99 18.65 9.98 4.52
CA GLY A 99 19.92 10.50 4.03
C GLY A 99 20.03 12.01 4.15
N ARG A 100 20.68 12.64 3.16
CA ARG A 100 20.85 14.09 3.14
C ARG A 100 19.83 14.77 2.25
N ILE A 101 19.22 15.84 2.72
CA ILE A 101 18.43 16.75 1.89
C ILE A 101 19.37 17.46 0.91
N VAL A 102 19.16 17.28 -0.39
CA VAL A 102 20.01 17.86 -1.44
C VAL A 102 19.37 19.09 -2.08
N SER A 103 18.05 19.15 -2.17
CA SER A 103 17.35 20.32 -2.70
C SER A 103 15.92 20.43 -2.18
N LEU A 104 15.40 21.65 -2.25
CA LEU A 104 14.02 22.01 -1.94
C LEU A 104 13.42 22.62 -3.21
N VAL A 105 12.27 22.13 -3.65
CA VAL A 105 11.64 22.56 -4.92
C VAL A 105 10.16 22.89 -4.73
N ALA A 106 9.75 24.04 -5.25
CA ALA A 106 8.36 24.43 -5.53
C ALA A 106 7.50 23.28 -6.09
N MET A 107 6.41 22.87 -5.46
CA MET A 107 5.37 22.18 -6.23
C MET A 107 4.78 23.14 -7.26
N ASN A 108 4.55 22.67 -8.48
CA ASN A 108 3.81 23.45 -9.48
C ASN A 108 2.30 23.38 -9.23
N ASP A 109 1.54 24.23 -9.93
CA ASP A 109 0.09 24.38 -9.73
C ASP A 109 -0.67 23.05 -9.91
N ASN A 110 -0.33 22.25 -10.92
CA ASN A 110 -0.98 20.95 -11.13
C ASN A 110 -0.68 19.95 -10.00
N GLN A 111 0.56 19.95 -9.49
CA GLN A 111 0.97 19.07 -8.40
C GLN A 111 0.24 19.43 -7.10
N ILE A 112 0.21 20.72 -6.74
CA ILE A 112 -0.47 21.14 -5.52
C ILE A 112 -1.99 20.95 -5.64
N GLU A 113 -2.58 21.18 -6.82
CA GLU A 113 -4.01 20.96 -7.02
C GLU A 113 -4.39 19.47 -6.90
N THR A 114 -3.53 18.57 -7.37
CA THR A 114 -3.71 17.12 -7.15
C THR A 114 -3.72 16.79 -5.65
N VAL A 115 -2.80 17.37 -4.88
CA VAL A 115 -2.76 17.18 -3.41
C VAL A 115 -4.04 17.73 -2.77
N ARG A 116 -4.49 18.93 -3.18
CA ARG A 116 -5.70 19.54 -2.65
C ARG A 116 -6.91 18.66 -2.89
N GLN A 117 -7.07 18.13 -4.11
CA GLN A 117 -8.17 17.23 -4.42
C GLN A 117 -8.12 15.96 -3.56
N GLN A 118 -6.94 15.32 -3.42
CA GLN A 118 -6.78 14.12 -2.58
C GLN A 118 -7.17 14.39 -1.12
N VAL A 119 -6.73 15.53 -0.58
CA VAL A 119 -7.10 15.95 0.78
C VAL A 119 -8.60 16.16 0.90
N LEU A 120 -9.26 16.80 -0.08
CA LEU A 120 -10.70 17.05 -0.04
C LEU A 120 -11.55 15.81 -0.28
N ASP A 121 -11.06 14.84 -1.04
CA ASP A 121 -11.74 13.55 -1.25
C ASP A 121 -11.86 12.77 0.07
N ARG A 122 -10.84 12.87 0.94
CA ARG A 122 -10.80 12.20 2.25
C ARG A 122 -11.34 13.07 3.40
N LEU A 123 -11.08 14.37 3.35
CA LEU A 123 -11.44 15.35 4.37
C LEU A 123 -12.23 16.52 3.74
N PRO A 124 -13.49 16.28 3.34
CA PRO A 124 -14.28 17.26 2.62
C PRO A 124 -14.53 18.54 3.42
N GLY A 125 -14.41 18.54 4.75
CA GLY A 125 -14.58 19.73 5.60
C GLY A 125 -13.38 20.69 5.65
N GLN A 126 -12.29 20.40 4.93
CA GLN A 126 -11.04 21.17 5.01
C GLN A 126 -10.84 22.15 3.83
N GLN A 127 -11.91 22.64 3.19
CA GLN A 127 -11.82 23.45 1.96
C GLN A 127 -10.96 24.71 2.13
N GLU A 128 -11.20 25.48 3.19
CA GLU A 128 -10.51 26.75 3.42
C GLU A 128 -9.01 26.52 3.66
N LEU A 129 -8.67 25.58 4.55
CA LEU A 129 -7.29 25.26 4.87
C LEU A 129 -6.54 24.73 3.63
N THR A 130 -7.19 23.83 2.89
CA THR A 130 -6.61 23.18 1.70
C THR A 130 -6.40 24.16 0.54
N ALA A 131 -7.32 25.09 0.33
CA ALA A 131 -7.20 26.14 -0.69
C ALA A 131 -5.97 27.04 -0.45
N ARG A 132 -5.61 27.27 0.82
CA ARG A 132 -4.45 28.06 1.23
C ARG A 132 -3.14 27.28 1.22
N THR A 133 -3.18 25.95 1.03
CA THR A 133 -1.99 25.10 1.10
C THR A 133 -1.08 25.34 -0.10
N ILE A 134 0.21 25.52 0.19
CA ILE A 134 1.31 25.48 -0.75
C ILE A 134 2.24 24.32 -0.39
N GLY A 135 2.90 23.74 -1.38
CA GLY A 135 3.70 22.53 -1.20
C GLY A 135 5.11 22.64 -1.76
N PHE A 136 6.02 21.89 -1.14
CA PHE A 136 7.40 21.79 -1.53
C PHE A 136 7.84 20.32 -1.53
N TRP A 137 8.72 19.97 -2.45
CA TRP A 137 9.42 18.69 -2.48
C TRP A 137 10.80 18.84 -1.82
N LEU A 138 11.07 18.04 -0.79
CA LEU A 138 12.40 17.84 -0.25
C LEU A 138 13.03 16.64 -0.95
N ASN A 139 14.00 16.90 -1.83
CA ASN A 139 14.72 15.82 -2.51
C ASN A 139 15.83 15.29 -1.62
N ILE A 140 15.88 13.97 -1.47
CA ILE A 140 16.77 13.26 -0.56
C ILE A 140 17.74 12.44 -1.39
N ARG A 141 19.01 12.41 -0.94
CA ARG A 141 20.02 11.49 -1.44
C ARG A 141 20.36 10.49 -0.35
N ASP A 142 20.11 9.22 -0.65
CA ASP A 142 20.53 8.09 0.16
C ASP A 142 21.52 7.24 -0.65
N SER A 143 22.66 6.91 -0.03
CA SER A 143 23.65 5.96 -0.57
C SER A 143 24.09 6.23 -2.03
N GLY A 144 24.08 7.49 -2.46
CA GLY A 144 24.49 7.92 -3.80
C GLY A 144 23.37 7.91 -4.86
N ILE A 145 22.18 7.39 -4.53
CA ILE A 145 21.01 7.41 -5.40
C ILE A 145 20.18 8.65 -5.05
N ILE A 146 19.86 9.47 -6.06
CA ILE A 146 18.87 10.53 -5.96
C ILE A 146 17.57 9.94 -6.51
N GLY A 147 16.51 9.90 -5.71
CA GLY A 147 15.25 9.34 -6.16
C GLY A 147 14.10 9.61 -5.20
N ASP A 148 14.41 9.74 -3.91
CA ASP A 148 13.38 9.91 -2.90
C ASP A 148 13.06 11.38 -2.63
N ARG A 149 11.79 11.61 -2.33
CA ARG A 149 11.26 12.92 -1.95
C ARG A 149 10.25 12.77 -0.83
N ILE A 150 10.16 13.79 0.02
CA ILE A 150 9.10 13.93 1.00
C ILE A 150 8.43 15.29 0.81
N GLU A 151 7.11 15.33 0.99
CA GLU A 151 6.34 16.57 0.91
C GLU A 151 6.52 17.43 2.16
N LEU A 152 6.49 18.74 1.94
CA LEU A 152 6.40 19.73 3.00
C LEU A 152 5.33 20.76 2.63
N TYR A 153 4.45 21.06 3.57
CA TYR A 153 3.33 21.97 3.35
C TYR A 153 3.38 23.17 4.29
N CYS A 154 2.97 24.32 3.75
CA CYS A 154 2.71 25.55 4.50
C CYS A 154 1.37 26.13 4.01
N GLN A 155 0.85 27.12 4.72
CA GLN A 155 -0.34 27.87 4.32
C GLN A 155 0.05 29.28 3.88
N MET A 156 -0.78 29.90 3.06
CA MET A 156 -0.64 31.30 2.64
C MET A 156 -1.87 32.09 3.05
N ASP A 157 -1.66 33.25 3.69
CA ASP A 157 -2.74 34.14 4.08
C ASP A 157 -3.20 35.04 2.91
N GLU A 158 -4.22 35.86 3.14
CA GLU A 158 -4.77 36.78 2.13
C GLU A 158 -3.77 37.87 1.70
N GLU A 159 -2.75 38.15 2.52
CA GLU A 159 -1.66 39.09 2.21
C GLU A 159 -0.51 38.42 1.42
N GLY A 160 -0.62 37.12 1.12
CA GLY A 160 0.41 36.34 0.43
C GLY A 160 1.58 35.92 1.33
N ILE A 161 1.44 36.05 2.65
CA ILE A 161 2.46 35.67 3.63
C ILE A 161 2.28 34.20 3.98
N ALA A 162 3.36 33.43 3.85
CA ALA A 162 3.35 32.03 4.22
C ALA A 162 3.46 31.85 5.75
N TYR A 163 2.75 30.89 6.32
CA TYR A 163 2.78 30.59 7.75
C TYR A 163 2.60 29.08 8.01
N LEU A 164 2.88 28.68 9.24
CA LEU A 164 2.61 27.33 9.75
C LEU A 164 1.23 27.32 10.41
N ASP A 165 0.30 26.55 9.87
CA ASP A 165 -1.04 26.44 10.44
C ASP A 165 -1.10 25.38 11.55
N SER A 166 -1.67 25.76 12.69
CA SER A 166 -1.79 24.86 13.84
C SER A 166 -2.77 23.71 13.63
N SER A 167 -3.82 23.88 12.83
CA SER A 167 -4.79 22.84 12.52
C SER A 167 -4.15 21.78 11.64
N TRP A 168 -3.36 22.22 10.65
CA TRP A 168 -2.59 21.31 9.78
C TRP A 168 -1.61 20.46 10.60
N ILE A 169 -0.79 21.11 11.42
CA ILE A 169 0.21 20.41 12.25
C ILE A 169 -0.46 19.53 13.29
N SER A 170 -1.51 20.01 13.98
CA SER A 170 -2.17 19.23 15.04
C SER A 170 -2.83 17.97 14.50
N GLN A 171 -3.47 18.03 13.32
CA GLN A 171 -4.05 16.85 12.69
C GLN A 171 -3.00 15.80 12.36
N ILE A 172 -1.84 16.21 11.84
CA ILE A 172 -0.71 15.32 11.58
C ILE A 172 -0.15 14.71 12.87
N LEU A 173 -0.05 15.49 13.95
CA LEU A 173 0.41 14.98 15.24
C LEU A 173 -0.58 14.02 15.89
N LEU A 174 -1.89 14.22 15.71
CA LEU A 174 -2.90 13.25 16.13
C LEU A 174 -2.77 11.93 15.37
N LEU A 175 -2.50 11.98 14.06
CA LEU A 175 -2.19 10.79 13.26
C LEU A 175 -0.92 10.10 13.76
N ASP A 176 0.14 10.85 14.10
CA ASP A 176 1.37 10.29 14.64
C ASP A 176 1.15 9.63 16.01
N ASP A 177 0.34 10.24 16.88
CA ASP A 177 -0.02 9.65 18.18
C ASP A 177 -0.75 8.32 18.00
N PHE A 178 -1.74 8.26 17.10
CA PHE A 178 -2.42 7.01 16.77
C PHE A 178 -1.47 5.99 16.12
N THR A 179 -0.60 6.43 15.23
CA THR A 179 0.43 5.59 14.57
C THR A 179 1.37 4.95 15.59
N ASN A 180 1.83 5.74 16.58
CA ASN A 180 2.69 5.23 17.64
C ASN A 180 1.96 4.19 18.50
N LEU A 181 0.67 4.37 18.81
CA LEU A 181 -0.13 3.36 19.50
C LEU A 181 -0.26 2.06 18.68
N TYR A 182 -0.47 2.18 17.37
CA TYR A 182 -0.57 1.06 16.44
C TYR A 182 0.71 0.23 16.39
N PHE A 183 1.84 0.90 16.16
CA PHE A 183 3.14 0.23 16.10
C PHE A 183 3.62 -0.28 17.46
N ASP A 184 3.32 0.42 18.56
CA ASP A 184 3.60 -0.08 19.91
C ASP A 184 2.83 -1.39 20.19
N ALA A 185 1.58 -1.51 19.74
CA ALA A 185 0.80 -2.74 19.90
C ALA A 185 1.43 -3.91 19.10
N ILE A 186 1.91 -3.64 17.88
CA ILE A 186 2.65 -4.62 17.07
C ILE A 186 3.94 -5.05 17.75
N ASP A 187 4.77 -4.11 18.17
CA ASP A 187 6.07 -4.38 18.79
C ASP A 187 5.93 -5.18 20.09
N ARG A 188 4.90 -4.87 20.88
CA ARG A 188 4.57 -5.57 22.13
C ARG A 188 3.84 -6.89 21.90
N GLN A 189 3.49 -7.21 20.66
CA GLN A 189 2.69 -8.39 20.29
C GLN A 189 1.33 -8.42 21.00
N ASP A 190 0.78 -7.24 21.29
CA ASP A 190 -0.49 -7.06 21.99
C ASP A 190 -1.63 -7.12 20.98
N VAL A 191 -2.10 -8.34 20.73
CA VAL A 191 -3.19 -8.63 19.79
C VAL A 191 -4.48 -7.91 20.18
N ASP A 192 -4.77 -7.77 21.47
CA ASP A 192 -6.03 -7.18 21.94
C ASP A 192 -6.02 -5.66 21.74
N SER A 193 -4.91 -4.99 22.08
CA SER A 193 -4.75 -3.56 21.79
C SER A 193 -4.76 -3.27 20.28
N LEU A 194 -4.09 -4.10 19.47
CA LEU A 194 -4.11 -3.98 18.02
C LEU A 194 -5.53 -4.18 17.46
N SER A 195 -6.26 -5.16 17.98
CA SER A 195 -7.65 -5.41 17.63
C SER A 195 -8.52 -4.21 17.98
N GLU A 196 -8.32 -3.54 19.11
CA GLU A 196 -9.08 -2.32 19.42
C GLU A 196 -8.80 -1.18 18.45
N LEU A 197 -7.54 -0.97 18.09
CA LEU A 197 -7.12 0.09 17.15
C LEU A 197 -7.67 -0.14 15.73
N LEU A 198 -7.90 -1.39 15.34
CA LEU A 198 -8.43 -1.77 14.03
C LEU A 198 -9.97 -1.75 13.94
N ARG A 199 -10.69 -1.42 15.02
CA ARG A 199 -12.17 -1.56 15.09
C ARG A 199 -12.91 -0.83 13.95
N HIS A 200 -12.43 0.35 13.57
CA HIS A 200 -13.05 1.14 12.51
C HIS A 200 -12.73 0.59 11.12
N SER A 201 -11.51 0.10 10.92
CA SER A 201 -11.11 -0.58 9.67
C SER A 201 -11.83 -1.90 9.46
N ILE A 202 -12.07 -2.64 10.55
CA ILE A 202 -12.59 -4.01 10.54
C ILE A 202 -13.69 -4.13 11.61
N PRO A 203 -14.96 -3.86 11.25
CA PRO A 203 -16.06 -3.87 12.23
C PRO A 203 -16.33 -5.25 12.86
N ASP A 204 -16.08 -6.34 12.13
CA ASP A 204 -16.28 -7.70 12.61
C ASP A 204 -15.21 -8.10 13.64
N ASP A 205 -15.63 -8.37 14.87
CA ASP A 205 -14.74 -8.68 16.00
C ASP A 205 -13.89 -9.94 15.77
N LEU A 206 -14.45 -10.97 15.15
CA LEU A 206 -13.75 -12.24 14.91
C LEU A 206 -12.70 -12.07 13.80
N ALA A 207 -13.04 -11.37 12.72
CA ALA A 207 -12.12 -11.03 11.64
C ALA A 207 -10.99 -10.17 12.19
N ARG A 208 -11.33 -9.16 13.01
CA ARG A 208 -10.35 -8.25 13.59
C ARG A 208 -9.36 -8.95 14.50
N GLN A 209 -9.81 -9.89 15.34
CA GLN A 209 -8.89 -10.68 16.17
C GLN A 209 -7.97 -11.57 15.33
N ALA A 210 -8.50 -12.21 14.28
CA ALA A 210 -7.73 -13.05 13.38
C ALA A 210 -6.68 -12.23 12.60
N ILE A 211 -7.08 -11.06 12.08
CA ILE A 211 -6.20 -10.12 11.38
C ILE A 211 -5.12 -9.60 12.32
N SER A 212 -5.47 -9.19 13.53
CA SER A 212 -4.51 -8.70 14.53
C SER A 212 -3.47 -9.76 14.88
N SER A 213 -3.91 -11.01 15.10
CA SER A 213 -3.02 -12.14 15.36
C SER A 213 -2.08 -12.40 14.17
N ARG A 214 -2.61 -12.30 12.95
CA ARG A 214 -1.85 -12.50 11.71
C ARG A 214 -0.83 -11.38 11.48
N LEU A 215 -1.18 -10.13 11.75
CA LEU A 215 -0.28 -8.98 11.67
C LEU A 215 0.87 -9.12 12.67
N VAL A 216 0.57 -9.38 13.94
CA VAL A 216 1.61 -9.62 14.97
C VAL A 216 2.57 -10.74 14.54
N TRP A 217 2.03 -11.86 14.04
CA TRP A 217 2.87 -12.93 13.51
C TRP A 217 3.71 -12.47 12.31
N PHE A 218 3.13 -11.72 11.38
CA PHE A 218 3.80 -11.25 10.17
C PHE A 218 4.96 -10.32 10.52
N TYR A 219 4.72 -9.27 11.31
CA TYR A 219 5.74 -8.33 11.75
C TYR A 219 6.90 -9.01 12.46
N ARG A 220 6.61 -9.98 13.32
CA ARG A 220 7.63 -10.73 14.05
C ARG A 220 8.51 -11.61 13.16
N ASN A 221 7.95 -12.18 12.09
CA ASN A 221 8.60 -13.26 11.34
C ASN A 221 8.99 -12.90 9.91
N GLN A 222 8.48 -11.79 9.35
CA GLN A 222 8.60 -11.47 7.93
C GLN A 222 9.14 -10.05 7.67
N VAL A 223 9.15 -9.18 8.68
CA VAL A 223 9.66 -7.81 8.56
C VAL A 223 11.10 -7.74 9.09
N GLU A 224 11.99 -7.10 8.33
CA GLU A 224 13.43 -7.03 8.63
C GLU A 224 13.76 -5.99 9.71
N THR A 225 12.97 -4.91 9.76
CA THR A 225 13.21 -3.76 10.64
C THR A 225 12.15 -3.67 11.73
N GLU A 226 12.54 -3.24 12.93
CA GLU A 226 11.59 -2.81 13.97
C GLU A 226 10.74 -1.65 13.46
N THR A 227 9.52 -1.48 14.00
CA THR A 227 8.58 -0.45 13.52
C THR A 227 9.12 0.97 13.68
N ALA A 228 9.94 1.22 14.70
CA ALA A 228 10.66 2.48 14.89
C ALA A 228 11.62 2.83 13.74
N GLY A 229 12.05 1.82 12.97
CA GLY A 229 12.89 1.96 11.78
C GLY A 229 12.09 2.15 10.48
N PHE A 230 10.75 2.15 10.52
CA PHE A 230 9.95 2.37 9.32
C PHE A 230 10.11 3.78 8.81
N ARG A 231 10.18 3.88 7.49
CA ARG A 231 10.45 5.14 6.83
C ARG A 231 9.14 5.83 6.48
N LEU A 232 8.96 7.05 6.94
CA LEU A 232 7.83 7.89 6.54
C LEU A 232 7.94 8.23 5.04
N GLN A 233 6.90 7.94 4.26
CA GLN A 233 6.81 8.22 2.83
C GLN A 233 5.95 9.43 2.53
N THR A 234 4.79 9.54 3.17
CA THR A 234 3.84 10.65 3.00
C THR A 234 3.43 11.20 4.35
N ILE A 235 3.34 12.53 4.42
CA ILE A 235 2.90 13.26 5.62
C ILE A 235 1.94 14.39 5.23
N ARG A 236 0.65 14.16 5.49
CA ARG A 236 -0.42 15.10 5.15
C ARG A 236 -1.53 15.04 6.19
N ILE A 237 -2.40 16.03 6.17
CA ILE A 237 -3.56 16.04 7.08
C ILE A 237 -4.54 14.90 6.83
N ASP A 238 -4.54 14.33 5.62
CA ASP A 238 -5.39 13.22 5.19
C ASP A 238 -4.72 11.85 5.29
N GLY A 239 -3.51 11.77 5.83
CA GLY A 239 -2.88 10.50 6.16
C GLY A 239 -1.37 10.53 6.35
N LEU A 240 -0.88 9.47 7.00
CA LEU A 240 0.53 9.12 7.11
C LEU A 240 0.78 7.80 6.41
N SER A 241 1.87 7.68 5.66
CA SER A 241 2.27 6.41 5.07
C SER A 241 3.71 6.05 5.41
N PHE A 242 3.95 4.76 5.63
CA PHE A 242 5.24 4.22 6.05
C PHE A 242 5.67 3.08 5.14
N ALA A 243 6.93 3.10 4.72
CA ALA A 243 7.58 1.98 4.07
C ALA A 243 8.21 1.05 5.10
N GLU A 244 7.87 -0.22 5.01
CA GLU A 244 8.53 -1.32 5.71
C GLU A 244 9.38 -2.15 4.75
N LYS A 245 10.43 -2.77 5.28
CA LYS A 245 11.31 -3.66 4.52
C LYS A 245 11.09 -5.10 4.95
N LEU A 246 10.79 -5.98 3.99
CA LEU A 246 10.58 -7.40 4.25
C LEU A 246 11.90 -8.18 4.28
N LEU A 247 11.94 -9.28 5.03
CA LEU A 247 13.08 -10.19 5.08
C LEU A 247 13.39 -10.76 3.68
N THR A 248 14.67 -10.88 3.36
CA THR A 248 15.13 -11.37 2.05
C THR A 248 14.69 -12.81 1.73
N SER A 249 14.39 -13.61 2.76
CA SER A 249 13.89 -14.99 2.61
C SER A 249 12.45 -15.09 2.11
N VAL A 250 11.68 -14.01 2.18
CA VAL A 250 10.27 -13.96 1.72
C VAL A 250 10.19 -13.81 0.21
N SER A 251 11.23 -13.27 -0.42
CA SER A 251 11.30 -13.09 -1.87
C SER A 251 12.76 -13.04 -2.32
N PRO A 252 13.32 -14.15 -2.84
CA PRO A 252 14.68 -14.16 -3.35
C PRO A 252 14.76 -13.33 -4.62
N GLY A 253 15.26 -12.10 -4.53
CA GLY A 253 15.67 -11.33 -5.72
C GLY A 253 15.43 -9.82 -5.72
N ASN A 254 14.59 -9.29 -4.84
CA ASN A 254 14.41 -7.84 -4.68
C ASN A 254 13.91 -7.53 -3.26
N SER A 255 14.45 -6.48 -2.63
CA SER A 255 13.90 -5.94 -1.38
C SER A 255 12.49 -5.44 -1.64
N MET A 256 11.47 -6.24 -1.33
CA MET A 256 10.09 -5.80 -1.41
C MET A 256 9.82 -4.83 -0.26
N THR A 257 9.47 -3.59 -0.61
CA THR A 257 8.95 -2.60 0.32
C THR A 257 7.43 -2.65 0.27
N ARG A 258 6.80 -2.70 1.44
CA ARG A 258 5.35 -2.57 1.58
C ARG A 258 5.02 -1.22 2.21
N THR A 259 3.85 -0.67 1.86
CA THR A 259 3.37 0.61 2.39
C THR A 259 2.22 0.35 3.35
N ILE A 260 2.28 0.97 4.51
CA ILE A 260 1.21 1.01 5.51
C ILE A 260 0.65 2.43 5.50
N GLU A 261 -0.66 2.60 5.45
CA GLU A 261 -1.29 3.92 5.48
C GLU A 261 -2.24 4.07 6.67
N LEU A 262 -2.18 5.21 7.37
CA LEU A 262 -3.11 5.58 8.43
C LEU A 262 -3.89 6.82 7.98
N ILE A 263 -5.21 6.71 7.98
CA ILE A 263 -6.11 7.66 7.33
C ILE A 263 -7.12 8.16 8.37
N PRO A 264 -7.23 9.48 8.62
CA PRO A 264 -8.26 10.01 9.50
C PRO A 264 -9.64 9.94 8.85
N GLN A 265 -10.67 9.81 9.67
CA GLN A 265 -12.06 9.84 9.25
C GLN A 265 -12.76 11.11 9.75
N ALA A 266 -13.85 11.49 9.09
CA ALA A 266 -14.62 12.69 9.41
C ALA A 266 -15.24 12.66 10.82
N ASP A 267 -15.44 11.47 11.40
CA ASP A 267 -15.97 11.26 12.76
C ASP A 267 -14.89 11.29 13.85
N GLY A 268 -13.63 11.59 13.48
CA GLY A 268 -12.49 11.64 14.39
C GLY A 268 -11.82 10.29 14.65
N THR A 269 -12.26 9.23 13.97
CA THR A 269 -11.65 7.90 14.04
C THR A 269 -10.54 7.75 12.99
N PHE A 270 -9.85 6.61 12.99
CA PHE A 270 -8.76 6.32 12.07
C PHE A 270 -8.98 4.97 11.39
N LEU A 271 -8.73 4.94 10.08
CA LEU A 271 -8.56 3.71 9.31
C LEU A 271 -7.08 3.39 9.20
N VAL A 272 -6.79 2.09 9.17
CA VAL A 272 -5.47 1.53 8.95
C VAL A 272 -5.53 0.64 7.73
N ASP A 273 -4.81 1.02 6.68
CA ASP A 273 -4.54 0.20 5.51
C ASP A 273 -3.22 -0.54 5.72
N ASP A 274 -3.31 -1.64 6.46
CA ASP A 274 -2.23 -2.59 6.74
C ASP A 274 -2.69 -3.99 6.30
N LEU A 275 -2.98 -4.14 5.00
CA LEU A 275 -3.51 -5.39 4.45
C LEU A 275 -2.41 -6.33 3.96
N LEU A 276 -2.42 -7.58 4.43
CA LEU A 276 -1.50 -8.61 3.98
C LEU A 276 -2.10 -9.40 2.81
N PRO A 277 -1.28 -9.87 1.85
CA PRO A 277 -1.74 -10.82 0.85
C PRO A 277 -2.32 -12.06 1.53
N SER A 278 -3.49 -12.50 1.07
CA SER A 278 -4.04 -13.80 1.48
C SER A 278 -3.62 -14.85 0.47
N GLU A 279 -2.71 -15.72 0.85
CA GLU A 279 -2.29 -16.85 0.01
C GLU A 279 -3.33 -17.98 0.12
N LEU A 280 -3.86 -18.42 -1.02
CA LEU A 280 -4.77 -19.55 -1.09
C LEU A 280 -3.99 -20.84 -0.82
N ASN A 281 -4.37 -21.57 0.23
CA ASN A 281 -3.96 -22.97 0.36
C ASN A 281 -4.45 -23.75 -0.88
N LEU A 282 -3.52 -24.29 -1.67
CA LEU A 282 -3.85 -24.94 -2.94
C LEU A 282 -4.71 -26.20 -2.76
N THR A 283 -4.74 -26.81 -1.57
CA THR A 283 -5.68 -27.89 -1.26
C THR A 283 -7.13 -27.40 -1.32
N ASP A 284 -7.41 -26.12 -1.05
CA ASP A 284 -8.76 -25.57 -1.16
C ASP A 284 -9.21 -25.28 -2.60
N THR A 285 -8.38 -25.58 -3.59
CA THR A 285 -8.83 -25.65 -4.98
C THR A 285 -9.62 -26.93 -5.28
N ASP A 286 -9.51 -27.95 -4.42
CA ASP A 286 -10.33 -29.15 -4.48
C ASP A 286 -11.71 -28.90 -3.87
N ILE A 287 -12.75 -29.33 -4.58
CA ILE A 287 -14.10 -29.42 -4.05
C ILE A 287 -14.42 -30.87 -3.74
N LEU A 288 -14.83 -31.12 -2.51
CA LEU A 288 -15.19 -32.42 -1.97
C LEU A 288 -16.71 -32.55 -1.87
N LEU A 289 -17.22 -33.75 -2.10
CA LEU A 289 -18.56 -34.20 -1.72
C LEU A 289 -18.38 -35.44 -0.86
N ASP A 290 -18.93 -35.44 0.36
CA ASP A 290 -18.75 -36.53 1.34
C ASP A 290 -17.26 -36.94 1.51
N ASP A 291 -16.38 -35.95 1.68
CA ASP A 291 -14.92 -36.08 1.82
C ASP A 291 -14.19 -36.66 0.58
N ALA A 292 -14.88 -36.90 -0.54
CA ALA A 292 -14.29 -37.36 -1.78
C ALA A 292 -14.15 -36.21 -2.80
N PRO A 293 -12.99 -36.04 -3.45
CA PRO A 293 -12.81 -34.98 -4.45
C PRO A 293 -13.66 -35.24 -5.69
N VAL A 294 -14.47 -34.25 -6.07
CA VAL A 294 -15.37 -34.32 -7.23
C VAL A 294 -14.96 -33.40 -8.36
N LEU A 295 -14.29 -32.28 -8.05
CA LEU A 295 -13.70 -31.38 -9.03
C LEU A 295 -12.57 -30.56 -8.40
N ARG A 296 -11.75 -29.94 -9.25
CA ARG A 296 -10.68 -29.01 -8.88
C ARG A 296 -10.72 -27.77 -9.78
N ILE A 297 -10.53 -26.60 -9.19
CA ILE A 297 -10.34 -25.34 -9.94
C ILE A 297 -8.86 -25.12 -10.21
N GLY A 298 -8.49 -24.99 -11.48
CA GLY A 298 -7.09 -24.88 -11.88
C GLY A 298 -6.32 -26.21 -11.82
N GLY A 299 -5.05 -26.18 -12.24
CA GLY A 299 -4.17 -27.35 -12.37
C GLY A 299 -4.15 -27.97 -13.77
N ASP A 300 -3.64 -29.21 -13.87
CA ASP A 300 -3.48 -29.95 -15.13
C ASP A 300 -4.83 -30.15 -15.83
N THR A 301 -4.96 -29.60 -17.04
CA THR A 301 -6.17 -29.69 -17.86
C THR A 301 -6.47 -31.11 -18.35
N ASN A 302 -5.50 -32.03 -18.27
CA ASN A 302 -5.73 -33.45 -18.56
C ASN A 302 -6.36 -34.21 -17.39
N SER A 303 -6.41 -33.61 -16.20
CA SER A 303 -7.07 -34.20 -15.03
C SER A 303 -8.58 -34.24 -15.22
N ALA A 304 -9.19 -35.39 -14.92
CA ALA A 304 -10.65 -35.56 -14.91
C ALA A 304 -11.35 -34.76 -13.80
N LEU A 305 -10.59 -34.18 -12.85
CA LEU A 305 -11.11 -33.27 -11.83
C LEU A 305 -11.17 -31.81 -12.33
N VAL A 306 -10.36 -31.46 -13.33
CA VAL A 306 -10.25 -30.09 -13.87
C VAL A 306 -11.09 -29.95 -15.14
N THR A 307 -10.97 -30.91 -16.05
CA THR A 307 -11.82 -31.01 -17.24
C THR A 307 -12.93 -32.02 -16.96
N LEU A 308 -14.11 -31.49 -16.64
CA LEU A 308 -15.26 -32.29 -16.27
C LEU A 308 -16.05 -32.75 -17.49
N TYR A 309 -16.72 -33.89 -17.32
CA TYR A 309 -17.68 -34.43 -18.27
C TYR A 309 -19.02 -34.59 -17.55
N SER A 310 -20.09 -34.09 -18.17
CA SER A 310 -21.46 -34.16 -17.64
C SER A 310 -21.87 -35.53 -17.09
N VAL A 311 -21.69 -36.61 -17.85
CA VAL A 311 -22.14 -37.96 -17.46
C VAL A 311 -21.53 -38.43 -16.13
N PRO A 312 -20.20 -38.56 -15.98
CA PRO A 312 -19.61 -39.01 -14.73
C PRO A 312 -19.85 -38.02 -13.58
N PHE A 313 -19.88 -36.72 -13.87
CA PHE A 313 -20.12 -35.71 -12.84
C PHE A 313 -21.55 -35.79 -12.27
N GLU A 314 -22.57 -35.87 -13.15
CA GLU A 314 -23.98 -35.94 -12.76
C GLU A 314 -24.36 -37.26 -12.06
N VAL A 315 -23.57 -38.33 -12.23
CA VAL A 315 -23.74 -39.56 -11.44
C VAL A 315 -23.46 -39.31 -9.96
N ILE A 316 -22.57 -38.36 -9.66
CA ILE A 316 -22.13 -38.02 -8.31
C ILE A 316 -22.98 -36.88 -7.75
N THR A 317 -23.15 -35.80 -8.52
CA THR A 317 -23.79 -34.55 -8.05
C THR A 317 -25.28 -34.45 -8.37
N GLY A 318 -25.84 -35.43 -9.08
CA GLY A 318 -27.18 -35.36 -9.64
C GLY A 318 -27.25 -34.49 -10.91
N LYS A 319 -28.46 -34.30 -11.43
CA LYS A 319 -28.67 -33.46 -12.62
C LYS A 319 -28.74 -31.97 -12.25
N PRO A 320 -28.28 -31.07 -13.13
CA PRO A 320 -28.50 -29.64 -12.94
C PRO A 320 -30.00 -29.32 -12.93
N VAL A 321 -30.38 -28.27 -12.21
CA VAL A 321 -31.77 -27.76 -12.10
C VAL A 321 -32.33 -27.40 -13.47
N LEU A 322 -31.48 -26.82 -14.33
CA LEU A 322 -31.78 -26.52 -15.72
C LEU A 322 -30.51 -26.70 -16.55
N HIS A 323 -30.65 -27.33 -17.72
CA HIS A 323 -29.60 -27.38 -18.73
C HIS A 323 -30.27 -27.40 -20.10
N ASP A 324 -30.35 -26.21 -20.70
CA ASP A 324 -30.89 -25.94 -22.03
C ASP A 324 -30.07 -24.80 -22.67
N ASP A 325 -30.52 -24.33 -23.83
CA ASP A 325 -29.87 -23.27 -24.60
C ASP A 325 -29.69 -21.95 -23.82
N SER A 326 -30.49 -21.69 -22.78
CA SER A 326 -30.36 -20.47 -21.97
C SER A 326 -29.11 -20.47 -21.07
N ASN A 327 -28.52 -21.64 -20.85
CA ASN A 327 -27.37 -21.86 -19.98
C ASN A 327 -26.06 -22.13 -20.75
N CYS A 328 -26.09 -22.13 -22.09
CA CYS A 328 -24.89 -22.25 -22.96
C CYS A 328 -24.80 -21.03 -23.89
N SER A 329 -23.78 -20.20 -23.75
CA SER A 329 -23.50 -19.09 -24.68
C SER A 329 -22.22 -19.33 -25.48
N LEU A 330 -22.28 -19.20 -26.81
CA LEU A 330 -21.11 -19.38 -27.68
C LEU A 330 -20.16 -18.19 -27.60
N LEU A 331 -18.89 -18.46 -27.33
CA LEU A 331 -17.78 -17.51 -27.31
C LEU A 331 -17.18 -17.34 -28.71
N GLU A 332 -16.46 -16.24 -28.93
CA GLU A 332 -15.74 -15.98 -30.20
C GLU A 332 -14.70 -17.06 -30.53
N SER A 333 -14.17 -17.74 -29.51
CA SER A 333 -13.26 -18.88 -29.64
C SER A 333 -13.89 -20.13 -30.24
N GLY A 334 -15.23 -20.14 -30.44
CA GLY A 334 -15.99 -21.31 -30.85
C GLY A 334 -16.29 -22.28 -29.71
N LYS A 335 -15.86 -21.97 -28.48
CA LYS A 335 -16.24 -22.69 -27.26
C LYS A 335 -17.53 -22.13 -26.68
N SER A 336 -18.21 -22.93 -25.85
CA SER A 336 -19.39 -22.53 -25.08
C SER A 336 -18.97 -22.17 -23.66
N LEU A 337 -19.46 -21.04 -23.17
CA LEU A 337 -19.52 -20.72 -21.75
C LEU A 337 -20.84 -21.29 -21.20
N ILE A 338 -20.71 -22.18 -20.21
CA ILE A 338 -21.80 -23.01 -19.71
C ILE A 338 -22.00 -22.67 -18.22
N GLN A 339 -23.20 -22.27 -17.85
CA GLN A 339 -23.56 -21.92 -16.47
C GLN A 339 -24.56 -22.92 -15.92
N LEU A 340 -24.16 -23.70 -14.93
CA LEU A 340 -24.95 -24.81 -14.40
C LEU A 340 -25.19 -24.64 -12.92
N ARG A 341 -26.44 -24.87 -12.49
CA ARG A 341 -26.81 -24.89 -11.08
C ARG A 341 -27.24 -26.29 -10.68
N TYR A 342 -26.55 -26.87 -9.71
CA TYR A 342 -26.88 -28.12 -9.04
C TYR A 342 -27.44 -27.80 -7.65
N GLU A 343 -27.88 -28.82 -6.93
CA GLU A 343 -28.28 -28.65 -5.54
C GLU A 343 -27.06 -28.30 -4.68
N GLY A 344 -26.92 -27.03 -4.28
CA GLY A 344 -25.85 -26.58 -3.40
C GLY A 344 -24.52 -26.19 -4.06
N LEU A 345 -24.49 -26.15 -5.41
CA LEU A 345 -23.30 -25.90 -6.21
C LEU A 345 -23.67 -25.16 -7.51
N GLU A 346 -22.98 -24.06 -7.81
CA GLU A 346 -23.06 -23.36 -9.09
C GLU A 346 -21.71 -23.47 -9.80
N LEU A 347 -21.74 -23.72 -11.11
CA LEU A 347 -20.56 -23.95 -11.93
C LEU A 347 -20.60 -23.09 -13.18
N THR A 348 -19.46 -22.48 -13.50
CA THR A 348 -19.18 -21.88 -14.80
C THR A 348 -18.08 -22.69 -15.48
N VAL A 349 -18.36 -23.18 -16.68
CA VAL A 349 -17.49 -24.08 -17.43
C VAL A 349 -17.25 -23.50 -18.83
N GLU A 350 -16.01 -23.53 -19.29
CA GLU A 350 -15.67 -23.27 -20.69
C GLU A 350 -15.43 -24.61 -21.41
N GLY A 351 -16.17 -24.85 -22.48
CA GLY A 351 -16.06 -26.11 -23.20
C GLY A 351 -17.04 -26.27 -24.35
N ASP A 352 -17.66 -27.43 -24.43
CA ASP A 352 -18.52 -27.81 -25.55
C ASP A 352 -19.85 -28.38 -25.02
N CYS A 353 -20.98 -27.88 -25.55
CA CYS A 353 -22.32 -28.43 -25.33
C CYS A 353 -22.66 -29.39 -26.51
N TYR A 354 -23.24 -30.55 -26.20
CA TYR A 354 -23.63 -31.58 -27.18
C TYR A 354 -25.06 -32.09 -26.91
N ASN A 355 -25.64 -32.80 -27.90
CA ASN A 355 -26.94 -33.47 -27.79
C ASN A 355 -28.06 -32.52 -27.35
N ASN A 356 -28.29 -31.45 -28.11
CA ASN A 356 -29.28 -30.41 -27.80
C ASN A 356 -29.12 -29.84 -26.38
N HIS A 357 -27.89 -29.45 -26.03
CA HIS A 357 -27.57 -28.83 -24.73
C HIS A 357 -27.95 -29.69 -23.52
N SER A 358 -27.95 -31.03 -23.68
CA SER A 358 -28.19 -31.96 -22.57
C SER A 358 -26.89 -32.55 -22.00
N ARG A 359 -25.78 -32.44 -22.75
CA ARG A 359 -24.46 -32.94 -22.36
C ARG A 359 -23.42 -31.86 -22.55
N TRP A 360 -22.43 -31.86 -21.67
CA TRP A 360 -21.33 -30.92 -21.73
C TRP A 360 -20.01 -31.58 -21.33
N ARG A 361 -18.92 -30.96 -21.78
CA ARG A 361 -17.55 -31.20 -21.33
C ARG A 361 -16.83 -29.88 -21.30
N GLY A 362 -16.03 -29.61 -20.28
CA GLY A 362 -15.20 -28.42 -20.29
C GLY A 362 -14.34 -28.24 -19.04
N ARG A 363 -13.53 -27.20 -19.08
CA ARG A 363 -12.71 -26.73 -17.97
C ARG A 363 -13.55 -25.88 -17.04
N VAL A 364 -13.49 -26.13 -15.74
CA VAL A 364 -14.20 -25.31 -14.76
C VAL A 364 -13.46 -23.98 -14.59
N LEU A 365 -14.18 -22.87 -14.77
CA LEU A 365 -13.67 -21.51 -14.59
C LEU A 365 -14.06 -20.93 -13.23
N SER A 366 -15.25 -21.27 -12.73
CA SER A 366 -15.69 -20.85 -11.40
C SER A 366 -16.60 -21.88 -10.79
N VAL A 367 -16.53 -21.98 -9.47
CA VAL A 367 -17.45 -22.76 -8.64
C VAL A 367 -17.90 -21.90 -7.47
N ARG A 368 -19.19 -21.96 -7.16
CA ARG A 368 -19.76 -21.37 -5.95
C ARG A 368 -20.46 -22.46 -5.15
N LEU A 369 -20.06 -22.63 -3.89
CA LEU A 369 -20.71 -23.50 -2.93
C LEU A 369 -21.80 -22.71 -2.22
N THR A 370 -23.02 -23.25 -2.20
CA THR A 370 -24.20 -22.62 -1.56
C THR A 370 -24.88 -23.52 -0.53
N SER A 371 -24.29 -24.68 -0.23
CA SER A 371 -24.76 -25.61 0.79
C SER A 371 -23.60 -26.31 1.50
N ASP A 372 -23.89 -26.92 2.65
CA ASP A 372 -22.94 -27.67 3.47
C ASP A 372 -22.61 -29.08 2.94
N LYS A 373 -23.26 -29.50 1.83
CA LYS A 373 -22.97 -30.76 1.12
C LYS A 373 -21.57 -30.80 0.53
N PHE A 374 -21.07 -29.64 0.10
CA PHE A 374 -19.75 -29.50 -0.50
C PHE A 374 -18.81 -28.81 0.47
N SER A 375 -17.53 -29.18 0.41
CA SER A 375 -16.47 -28.48 1.12
C SER A 375 -15.27 -28.23 0.21
N LEU A 376 -14.44 -27.27 0.58
CA LEU A 376 -13.09 -27.13 0.05
C LEU A 376 -12.18 -28.23 0.64
N GLY A 377 -11.01 -28.44 0.05
CA GLY A 377 -10.12 -29.53 0.43
C GLY A 377 -9.62 -29.50 1.88
N THR A 378 -9.55 -28.34 2.54
CA THR A 378 -9.23 -28.25 3.98
C THR A 378 -10.45 -28.40 4.89
N GLY A 379 -11.65 -28.59 4.32
CA GLY A 379 -12.91 -28.79 5.04
C GLY A 379 -13.73 -27.51 5.23
N LEU A 380 -13.35 -26.38 4.64
CA LEU A 380 -14.16 -25.16 4.65
C LEU A 380 -15.47 -25.39 3.88
N LYS A 381 -16.61 -25.01 4.46
CA LYS A 381 -17.94 -25.24 3.85
C LYS A 381 -18.96 -24.21 4.28
N VAL A 382 -20.04 -24.10 3.52
CA VAL A 382 -21.19 -23.26 3.87
C VAL A 382 -21.82 -23.75 5.18
N GLY A 383 -22.34 -22.82 5.98
CA GLY A 383 -22.93 -23.07 7.28
C GLY A 383 -21.92 -23.13 8.43
N MET A 384 -20.62 -23.06 8.15
CA MET A 384 -19.59 -23.02 9.19
C MET A 384 -19.47 -21.63 9.84
N PRO A 385 -18.99 -21.54 11.09
CA PRO A 385 -18.65 -20.26 11.71
C PRO A 385 -17.59 -19.51 10.90
N ALA A 386 -17.78 -18.21 10.70
CA ALA A 386 -16.83 -17.34 10.00
C ALA A 386 -15.43 -17.34 10.65
N SER A 387 -15.35 -17.55 11.96
CA SER A 387 -14.07 -17.69 12.67
C SER A 387 -13.17 -18.80 12.11
N THR A 388 -13.75 -19.89 11.61
CA THR A 388 -12.96 -20.97 11.01
C THR A 388 -12.36 -20.55 9.68
N LEU A 389 -13.12 -19.79 8.87
CA LEU A 389 -12.62 -19.20 7.65
C LEU A 389 -11.52 -18.18 7.94
N TYR A 390 -11.72 -17.28 8.91
CA TYR A 390 -10.74 -16.25 9.28
C TYR A 390 -9.45 -16.81 9.85
N ALA A 391 -9.50 -17.97 10.51
CA ALA A 391 -8.29 -18.65 10.97
C ALA A 391 -7.35 -19.03 9.81
N GLN A 392 -7.92 -19.26 8.63
CA GLN A 392 -7.17 -19.64 7.43
C GLN A 392 -6.93 -18.47 6.48
N TYR A 393 -7.93 -17.62 6.28
CA TYR A 393 -7.89 -16.44 5.41
C TYR A 393 -8.36 -15.19 6.17
N PRO A 394 -7.51 -14.59 7.03
CA PRO A 394 -7.94 -13.51 7.92
C PRO A 394 -8.48 -12.27 7.20
N PHE A 395 -7.94 -11.94 6.02
CA PHE A 395 -8.28 -10.72 5.30
C PHE A 395 -9.43 -10.90 4.28
N ILE A 396 -10.03 -12.08 4.17
CA ILE A 396 -11.06 -12.38 3.16
C ILE A 396 -12.37 -11.59 3.38
N SER A 397 -12.57 -11.02 4.58
CA SER A 397 -13.74 -10.20 4.92
C SER A 397 -13.54 -8.70 4.75
N VAL A 398 -12.37 -8.25 4.30
CA VAL A 398 -12.04 -6.83 4.21
C VAL A 398 -12.29 -6.32 2.78
N GLY A 399 -13.40 -5.63 2.54
CA GLY A 399 -13.75 -5.12 1.21
C GLY A 399 -13.91 -6.24 0.18
N ASP A 400 -13.39 -6.04 -1.04
CA ASP A 400 -13.46 -7.02 -2.15
C ASP A 400 -12.27 -8.00 -2.17
N LYS A 401 -11.63 -8.23 -1.02
CA LYS A 401 -10.41 -9.04 -0.95
C LYS A 401 -10.70 -10.53 -1.15
N VAL A 402 -9.71 -11.20 -1.71
CA VAL A 402 -9.74 -12.63 -2.03
C VAL A 402 -8.42 -13.29 -1.61
N ALA A 403 -8.47 -14.60 -1.34
CA ALA A 403 -7.26 -15.39 -1.20
C ALA A 403 -6.82 -15.90 -2.58
N ILE A 404 -5.56 -15.70 -2.95
CA ILE A 404 -5.04 -15.95 -4.30
C ILE A 404 -4.03 -17.10 -4.28
N GLY A 405 -4.14 -18.02 -5.24
CA GLY A 405 -3.23 -19.15 -5.42
C GLY A 405 -2.84 -19.32 -6.88
N GLN A 406 -1.58 -19.65 -7.13
CA GLN A 406 -1.05 -19.90 -8.47
C GLN A 406 -1.10 -21.40 -8.78
N MET A 407 -1.79 -21.76 -9.86
CA MET A 407 -1.93 -23.13 -10.37
C MET A 407 -1.34 -23.23 -11.78
N GLU A 408 -1.08 -24.46 -12.28
CA GLU A 408 -0.51 -24.66 -13.63
C GLU A 408 -1.32 -24.01 -14.76
N SER A 409 -2.65 -23.93 -14.61
CA SER A 409 -3.56 -23.36 -15.61
C SER A 409 -3.93 -21.90 -15.36
N GLY A 410 -3.32 -21.24 -14.37
CA GLY A 410 -3.50 -19.83 -14.07
C GLY A 410 -3.74 -19.53 -12.59
N GLU A 411 -4.07 -18.28 -12.32
CA GLU A 411 -4.37 -17.79 -10.98
C GLU A 411 -5.81 -18.12 -10.56
N VAL A 412 -5.97 -18.61 -9.33
CA VAL A 412 -7.25 -18.92 -8.69
C VAL A 412 -7.47 -18.02 -7.50
N ALA A 413 -8.67 -17.47 -7.37
CA ALA A 413 -9.09 -16.66 -6.24
C ALA A 413 -10.25 -17.29 -5.48
N LEU A 414 -10.19 -17.25 -4.15
CA LEU A 414 -11.26 -17.60 -3.23
C LEU A 414 -11.88 -16.34 -2.63
N SER A 415 -13.19 -16.20 -2.73
CA SER A 415 -14.01 -15.25 -1.99
C SER A 415 -15.06 -15.95 -1.14
N ALA A 416 -15.58 -15.25 -0.13
CA ALA A 416 -16.62 -15.76 0.76
C ALA A 416 -17.69 -14.70 1.01
N GLU A 417 -18.93 -15.15 1.20
CA GLU A 417 -20.01 -14.32 1.73
C GLU A 417 -20.32 -14.78 3.14
N ILE A 418 -20.50 -13.82 4.05
CA ILE A 418 -20.66 -14.06 5.48
C ILE A 418 -21.87 -13.26 5.95
N GLU A 419 -22.82 -13.94 6.59
CA GLU A 419 -23.99 -13.31 7.18
C GLU A 419 -24.12 -13.76 8.64
N ASN A 420 -24.30 -12.80 9.55
CA ASN A 420 -24.48 -13.08 10.98
C ASN A 420 -23.39 -14.01 11.57
N GLY A 421 -22.14 -13.86 11.14
CA GLY A 421 -21.00 -14.65 11.60
C GLY A 421 -20.94 -16.08 11.06
N VAL A 422 -21.71 -16.40 10.01
CA VAL A 422 -21.75 -17.72 9.36
C VAL A 422 -21.41 -17.57 7.88
N VAL A 423 -20.62 -18.49 7.34
CA VAL A 423 -20.30 -18.55 5.91
C VAL A 423 -21.55 -18.97 5.13
N THR A 424 -22.07 -18.11 4.26
CA THR A 424 -23.25 -18.40 3.43
C THR A 424 -22.90 -18.83 2.01
N SER A 425 -21.72 -18.44 1.53
CA SER A 425 -21.22 -18.85 0.22
C SER A 425 -19.69 -18.86 0.19
N LEU A 426 -19.11 -19.81 -0.55
CA LEU A 426 -17.69 -19.83 -0.90
C LEU A 426 -17.57 -19.89 -2.42
N ARG A 427 -16.72 -19.05 -3.01
CA ARG A 427 -16.55 -19.00 -4.46
C ARG A 427 -15.08 -19.07 -4.84
N LEU A 428 -14.74 -20.02 -5.71
CA LEU A 428 -13.47 -20.05 -6.40
C LEU A 428 -13.66 -19.57 -7.84
N MET A 429 -12.71 -18.80 -8.36
CA MET A 429 -12.69 -18.39 -9.76
C MET A 429 -11.26 -18.30 -10.30
N MET A 430 -11.10 -18.65 -11.58
CA MET A 430 -9.91 -18.31 -12.35
C MET A 430 -9.91 -16.79 -12.63
N GLN A 431 -8.78 -16.10 -12.40
CA GLN A 431 -8.67 -14.64 -12.58
C GLN A 431 -8.43 -14.21 -14.04
N ASP A 432 -7.91 -15.11 -14.89
CA ASP A 432 -7.57 -14.85 -16.30
C ASP A 432 -8.35 -15.76 -17.29
N ALA A 433 -9.64 -16.01 -17.02
CA ALA A 433 -10.46 -16.91 -17.85
C ALA A 433 -10.95 -16.28 -19.16
#